data_AF-A0A9E4WRC6-F1
#
_entry.id   AF-A0A9E4WRC6-F1
#
_cell.length_a   1.000
_cell.length_b   1.000
_cell.length_c   1.000
_cell.angle_alpha   90.00
_cell.angle_beta   90.00
_cell.angle_gamma   90.00
#
_symmetry.space_group_name_H-M   'P 1'
#
loop_
_entity.id
_entity.type
_entity.pdbx_description
1 polymer ?
#
loop_
_entity_poly.entity_id
_entity_poly.type
_entity_poly.pdbx_seq_one_letter_code
_entity_poly.pdbx_strand_id
1 'polypeptide(L)' 'KDEDGRAIAAFNDHVRNDERVTSVMLTVRDGLSLIRRR' A
#
# COMPACT_ATOMS: atom_id res chain seq x y z
N LYS A 1 -7.86 17.09 3.52
CA LYS A 1 -6.61 16.40 3.95
C LYS A 1 -6.91 15.04 4.58
N ASP A 2 -7.92 14.91 5.44
CA ASP A 2 -8.20 13.64 6.12
C ASP A 2 -8.84 12.57 5.23
N GLU A 3 -9.49 12.96 4.13
CA GLU A 3 -10.12 12.04 3.19
C GLU A 3 -9.08 11.31 2.34
N ASP A 4 -8.10 12.04 1.79
CA ASP A 4 -6.98 11.47 1.04
C ASP A 4 -6.16 10.50 1.89
N GLY A 5 -5.87 10.86 3.14
CA GLY A 5 -5.16 9.98 4.08
C GLY A 5 -5.94 8.70 4.40
N ARG A 6 -7.26 8.80 4.59
CA ARG A 6 -8.14 7.64 4.79
C ARG A 6 -8.21 6.74 3.56
N ALA A 7 -8.26 7.33 2.36
CA ALA A 7 -8.25 6.58 1.11
C ALA A 7 -6.95 5.78 0.92
N ILE A 8 -5.80 6.40 1.23
CA ILE A 8 -4.49 5.74 1.17
C ILE A 8 -4.40 4.60 2.19
N ALA A 9 -4.87 4.81 3.42
CA ALA A 9 -4.88 3.76 4.45
C ALA A 9 -5.72 2.55 4.03
N ALA A 10 -6.95 2.79 3.57
CA ALA A 10 -7.84 1.72 3.10
C ALA A 10 -7.26 0.94 1.91
N PHE A 11 -6.59 1.63 0.99
CA PHE A 11 -5.90 1.00 -0.12
C PHE A 11 -4.74 0.11 0.36
N ASN A 12 -3.92 0.60 1.30
CA ASN A 12 -2.81 -0.17 1.85
C ASN A 12 -3.31 -1.43 2.58
N ASP A 13 -4.38 -1.32 3.36
CA ASP A 13 -5.00 -2.47 4.03
C ASP A 13 -5.55 -3.49 3.03
N HIS A 14 -6.17 -3.02 1.94
CA HIS A 14 -6.64 -3.88 0.87
C HIS A 14 -5.49 -4.66 0.23
N VAL A 15 -4.44 -3.97 -0.21
CA VAL A 15 -3.28 -4.59 -0.86
C VAL A 15 -2.55 -5.56 0.06
N ARG A 16 -2.42 -5.22 1.35
CA ARG A 16 -1.76 -6.08 2.35
C ARG A 16 -2.46 -7.43 2.51
N ASN A 17 -3.78 -7.47 2.36
CA ASN A 17 -4.59 -8.67 2.53
C ASN A 17 -4.92 -9.39 1.21
N ASP A 18 -4.46 -8.88 0.07
CA ASP A 18 -4.71 -9.49 -1.24
C ASP A 18 -3.69 -10.60 -1.53
N GLU A 19 -4.13 -11.85 -1.47
CA GLU A 19 -3.30 -13.03 -1.73
C GLU A 19 -2.78 -13.11 -3.18
N ARG A 20 -3.28 -12.29 -4.10
CA ARG A 20 -2.84 -12.28 -5.51
C ARG A 20 -1.53 -11.52 -5.70
N VAL A 21 -1.09 -10.77 -4.69
CA VAL A 21 0.08 -9.90 -4.76
C VAL A 21 1.03 -10.12 -3.59
N THR A 22 2.30 -9.82 -3.81
CA THR A 22 3.30 -9.62 -2.77
C THR A 22 3.65 -8.14 -2.76
N SER A 23 3.58 -7.49 -1.60
CA SER A 23 3.95 -6.08 -1.44
C SER A 23 5.10 -5.90 -0.45
N VAL A 24 5.96 -4.92 -0.70
CA VAL A 24 7.00 -4.47 0.23
C VAL A 24 6.97 -2.96 0.37
N MET A 25 7.11 -2.48 1.61
CA MET A 25 7.20 -1.05 1.94
C MET A 25 8.68 -0.66 2.08
N LEU A 26 9.14 0.25 1.22
CA LEU A 26 10.49 0.80 1.29
C LEU A 26 10.48 2.16 1.98
N THR A 27 11.48 2.44 2.81
CA THR A 27 11.67 3.72 3.50
C THR A 27 12.31 4.77 2.60
N VAL A 28 11.79 4.92 1.38
CA VAL A 28 12.27 5.90 0.39
C VAL A 28 11.32 7.08 0.37
N ARG A 29 11.83 8.29 0.62
CA ARG A 29 11.05 9.54 0.72
C ARG A 29 9.87 9.36 1.69
N ASP A 30 8.63 9.59 1.25
CA ASP A 30 7.42 9.50 2.06
C ASP A 30 6.85 8.08 2.19
N GLY A 31 7.64 7.07 1.79
CA GLY A 31 7.25 5.66 1.75
C GLY A 31 6.86 5.23 0.34
N LEU A 32 7.49 4.16 -0.16
CA LEU A 32 7.19 3.59 -1.48
C LEU A 32 6.76 2.14 -1.33
N SER A 33 5.54 1.82 -1.78
CA SER A 33 5.06 0.44 -1.87
C SER A 33 5.36 -0.15 -3.25
N LEU A 34 6.13 -1.24 -3.30
CA LEU A 34 6.28 -2.04 -4.51
C LEU A 34 5.34 -3.24 -4.42
N ILE A 35 4.42 -3.35 -5.37
CA ILE A 35 3.41 -4.41 -5.43
C ILE A 35 3.69 -5.24 -6.68
N ARG A 36 3.94 -6.53 -6.48
CA ARG A 36 4.15 -7.49 -7.56
C ARG A 36 3.03 -8.52 -7.53
N ARG A 37 2.35 -8.71 -8.66
CA ARG A 37 1.44 -9.83 -8.86
C ARG A 37 2.24 -11.13 -8.88
N ARG A 38 1.71 -12.20 -8.26
CA ARG A 38 2.28 -13.54 -8.38
C ARG A 38 2.38 -13.98 -9.85
#